data_AF-A0A2N9H6G8-F1
#
_entry.id   AF-A0A2N9H6G8-F1
#
_cell.length_a   1.000
_cell.length_b   1.000
_cell.length_c   1.000
_cell.angle_alpha   90.00
_cell.angle_beta   90.00
_cell.angle_gamma   90.00
#
_symmetry.space_group_name_H-M   'P 1'
#
loop_
_entity.id
_entity.type
_entity.pdbx_description
1 polymer ?
#
loop_
_entity_poly.entity_id
_entity_poly.type
_entity_poly.pdbx_seq_one_letter_code
_entity_poly.pdbx_strand_id
1 'polypeptide(L)'
;MASSSSPPTSTVSSPYTLHPSDSPSLVLVSGLLTGDNFPKWQKAMTRALNAKNKLSFVDGSLPTPDPTSPEYKQWNPNQGHGPYLDFETPSVHL
;
A
#
# COMPACT_ATOMS: atom_id res chain seq x y z
N MET A 1 -7.39 -28.98 36.57
CA MET A 1 -6.48 -28.52 35.49
C MET A 1 -7.33 -27.75 34.50
N ALA A 2 -7.27 -26.42 34.52
CA ALA A 2 -8.02 -25.57 33.59
C ALA A 2 -7.04 -25.05 32.54
N SER A 3 -7.22 -25.50 31.29
CA SER A 3 -6.47 -25.01 30.14
C SER A 3 -6.98 -23.63 29.79
N SER A 4 -6.22 -22.59 30.13
CA SER A 4 -6.49 -21.23 29.68
C SER A 4 -6.20 -21.16 28.17
N SER A 5 -7.25 -21.21 27.35
CA SER A 5 -7.13 -20.88 25.92
C SER A 5 -6.74 -19.42 25.79
N SER A 6 -5.57 -19.15 25.22
CA SER A 6 -5.15 -17.80 24.84
C SER A 6 -6.27 -17.13 24.01
N PRO A 7 -6.55 -15.84 24.21
CA PRO A 7 -7.51 -15.12 23.38
C PRO A 7 -7.08 -15.21 21.91
N PRO A 8 -8.02 -15.19 20.95
CA PRO A 8 -7.68 -15.23 19.53
C PRO A 8 -6.66 -14.14 19.29
N THR A 9 -5.51 -14.53 18.75
CA THR A 9 -4.48 -13.61 18.30
C THR A 9 -5.18 -12.62 17.39
N SER A 10 -5.37 -11.38 17.85
CA SER A 10 -5.65 -10.25 16.98
C SER A 10 -4.56 -10.32 15.93
N THR A 11 -4.89 -10.87 14.77
CA THR A 11 -3.97 -10.97 13.64
C THR A 11 -3.60 -9.54 13.35
N VAL A 12 -2.43 -9.10 13.82
CA VAL A 12 -1.89 -7.78 13.55
C VAL A 12 -1.72 -7.77 12.04
N SER A 13 -2.72 -7.22 11.34
CA SER A 13 -2.70 -7.12 9.90
C SER A 13 -1.49 -6.26 9.57
N SER A 14 -0.56 -6.81 8.78
CA SER A 14 0.58 -6.03 8.33
C SER A 14 0.07 -4.73 7.70
N PRO A 15 0.72 -3.58 7.95
CA PRO A 15 0.25 -2.31 7.41
C PRO A 15 0.27 -2.27 5.88
N TYR A 16 0.90 -3.25 5.23
CA TYR A 16 0.96 -3.44 3.78
C TYR A 16 -0.15 -4.33 3.23
N THR A 17 -1.01 -4.92 4.06
CA THR A 17 -2.06 -5.81 3.58
C THR A 17 -3.18 -5.03 2.89
N LEU A 18 -3.50 -5.43 1.65
CA LEU A 18 -4.70 -4.97 0.97
C LEU A 18 -5.92 -5.73 1.52
N HIS A 19 -7.00 -4.99 1.80
CA HIS A 19 -8.24 -5.61 2.26
C HIS A 19 -8.95 -6.25 1.06
N PRO A 20 -9.61 -7.43 1.19
CA PRO A 20 -10.29 -8.09 0.07
C PRO A 20 -11.38 -7.24 -0.61
N SER A 21 -11.91 -6.24 0.08
CA SER A 21 -12.87 -5.27 -0.48
C SER A 21 -12.23 -4.21 -1.37
N ASP A 22 -10.90 -4.18 -1.48
CA ASP A 22 -10.20 -3.25 -2.35
C ASP A 22 -10.23 -3.73 -3.79
N SER A 23 -10.75 -2.86 -4.66
CA SER A 23 -10.78 -3.11 -6.09
C SER A 23 -10.25 -1.88 -6.83
N PRO A 24 -9.53 -2.08 -7.95
CA PRO A 24 -9.07 -0.97 -8.80
C PRO A 24 -10.25 -0.20 -9.42
N SER A 25 -11.43 -0.81 -9.50
CA SER A 25 -12.66 -0.18 -9.99
C SER A 25 -13.37 0.69 -8.95
N LEU A 26 -12.85 0.79 -7.72
CA LEU A 26 -13.50 1.55 -6.66
C LEU A 26 -13.31 3.06 -6.84
N VAL A 27 -14.42 3.77 -6.99
CA VAL A 27 -14.44 5.24 -6.99
C VAL A 27 -14.40 5.76 -5.54
N LEU A 28 -13.29 6.38 -5.14
CA LEU A 28 -13.13 6.91 -3.77
C LEU A 28 -13.76 8.30 -3.57
N VAL A 29 -13.80 9.12 -4.63
CA VAL A 29 -14.39 10.48 -4.60
C VAL A 29 -15.25 10.65 -5.85
N SER A 30 -16.51 11.02 -5.67
CA SER A 30 -17.41 11.36 -6.78
C SER A 30 -17.09 12.76 -7.29
N GLY A 31 -16.46 12.82 -8.47
CA GLY A 31 -16.06 14.07 -9.12
C GLY A 31 -14.67 13.95 -9.71
N LEU A 32 -14.56 14.17 -11.02
CA LEU A 32 -13.28 14.20 -11.70
C LEU A 32 -12.44 15.34 -11.13
N LEU A 33 -11.15 15.08 -10.93
CA LEU A 33 -10.22 16.10 -10.51
C LEU A 33 -10.09 17.15 -11.64
N THR A 34 -10.33 18.40 -11.29
CA THR A 34 -10.08 19.58 -12.13
C THR A 34 -9.16 20.54 -11.38
N GLY A 35 -8.51 21.47 -12.08
CA GLY A 35 -7.62 22.43 -11.42
C GLY A 35 -8.32 23.21 -10.31
N ASP A 36 -9.55 23.66 -10.56
CA ASP A 36 -10.31 24.50 -9.63
C ASP A 36 -10.86 23.74 -8.42
N ASN A 37 -11.06 22.42 -8.55
CA ASN A 37 -11.66 21.61 -7.47
C ASN A 37 -10.63 20.91 -6.59
N PHE A 38 -9.33 21.03 -6.88
CA PHE A 38 -8.26 20.31 -6.18
C PHE A 38 -8.36 20.41 -4.65
N PRO A 39 -8.56 21.59 -4.01
CA PRO A 39 -8.64 21.64 -2.54
C PRO A 39 -9.81 20.88 -1.95
N LYS A 40 -10.94 20.82 -2.66
CA LYS A 40 -12.13 20.05 -2.23
C LYS A 40 -11.92 18.56 -2.48
N TRP A 41 -11.38 18.23 -3.66
CA TRP A 41 -11.07 16.86 -4.07
C TRP A 41 -10.02 16.23 -3.14
N GLN A 42 -8.94 16.94 -2.81
CA GLN A 42 -7.89 16.48 -1.91
C GLN A 42 -8.47 16.16 -0.52
N LYS A 43 -9.27 17.05 0.06
CA LYS A 43 -9.94 16.80 1.35
C LYS A 43 -10.85 15.57 1.31
N ALA A 44 -11.61 15.40 0.22
CA ALA A 44 -12.47 14.23 0.04
C ALA A 44 -11.65 12.94 -0.10
N MET A 45 -10.58 12.96 -0.90
CA MET A 45 -9.69 11.82 -1.12
C MET A 45 -8.96 11.42 0.16
N THR A 46 -8.39 12.39 0.90
CA THR A 46 -7.77 12.14 2.20
C THR A 46 -8.74 11.47 3.17
N ARG A 47 -10.00 11.92 3.24
CA ARG A 47 -11.02 11.31 4.10
C ARG A 47 -11.36 9.88 3.66
N ALA A 48 -11.56 9.66 2.36
CA ALA A 48 -11.87 8.34 1.81
C ALA A 48 -10.73 7.33 2.06
N LEU A 49 -9.47 7.77 1.90
CA LEU A 49 -8.30 6.94 2.18
C LEU A 49 -8.12 6.67 3.68
N ASN A 50 -8.31 7.69 4.53
CA ASN A 50 -8.21 7.54 5.98
C ASN A 50 -9.25 6.56 6.53
N ALA A 51 -10.52 6.66 6.07
CA ALA A 51 -11.57 5.71 6.43
C ALA A 51 -11.25 4.24 6.08
N LYS A 52 -10.33 4.04 5.13
CA LYS A 52 -9.87 2.72 4.69
C LYS A 52 -8.50 2.33 5.26
N ASN A 53 -7.91 3.14 6.15
CA ASN A 53 -6.53 2.99 6.66
C ASN A 53 -5.47 2.96 5.54
N LYS A 54 -5.68 3.72 4.46
CA LYS A 54 -4.83 3.74 3.28
C LYS A 54 -4.07 5.04 3.05
N LEU A 55 -4.30 6.04 3.88
CA LEU A 55 -3.67 7.35 3.69
C LEU A 55 -2.14 7.25 3.73
N SER A 56 -1.63 6.37 4.59
CA SER A 56 -0.20 6.12 4.80
C SER A 56 0.55 5.64 3.55
N PHE A 57 -0.16 5.03 2.58
CA PHE A 57 0.41 4.63 1.29
C PHE A 57 0.59 5.81 0.32
N VAL A 58 -0.16 6.89 0.50
CA VAL A 58 -0.18 8.05 -0.42
C VAL A 58 0.61 9.23 0.14
N ASP A 59 0.58 9.44 1.46
CA ASP A 59 1.31 10.51 2.13
C ASP A 59 2.80 10.20 2.38
N GLY A 60 3.22 8.95 2.15
CA GLY A 60 4.60 8.49 2.37
C GLY A 60 4.95 8.21 3.84
N SER A 61 3.98 8.25 4.76
CA SER A 61 4.20 7.89 6.15
C SER A 61 4.45 6.39 6.34
N LEU A 62 3.98 5.55 5.41
CA LEU A 62 4.33 4.14 5.36
C LEU A 62 5.62 3.97 4.55
N PRO A 63 6.75 3.55 5.16
CA PRO A 63 8.00 3.37 4.44
C PRO A 63 7.88 2.23 3.43
N THR A 64 8.68 2.29 2.37
CA THR A 64 8.83 1.14 1.47
C THR A 64 9.49 0.00 2.26
N PRO A 65 8.89 -1.20 2.30
CA PRO A 65 9.50 -2.35 2.97
C PRO A 65 10.75 -2.81 2.20
N ASP A 66 11.64 -3.52 2.90
CA ASP A 66 12.86 -4.09 2.29
C ASP A 66 12.48 -5.05 1.15
N PRO A 67 13.09 -4.97 -0.05
CA PRO A 67 12.81 -5.85 -1.18
C PRO A 67 12.91 -7.35 -0.89
N THR A 68 13.70 -7.73 0.12
CA THR A 68 13.87 -9.11 0.57
C THR A 68 12.78 -9.57 1.54
N SER A 69 12.00 -8.63 2.10
CA SER A 69 10.98 -8.94 3.09
C SER A 69 9.70 -9.48 2.45
N PRO A 70 8.96 -10.38 3.12
CA PRO A 70 7.66 -10.86 2.65
C PRO A 70 6.65 -9.74 2.39
N GLU A 71 6.75 -8.64 3.14
CA GLU A 71 5.88 -7.46 3.05
C GLU A 71 6.08 -6.69 1.74
N TYR A 72 7.24 -6.79 1.08
CA TYR A 72 7.47 -6.16 -0.22
C TYR A 72 6.51 -6.67 -1.30
N LYS A 73 6.22 -7.97 -1.29
CA LYS A 73 5.22 -8.57 -2.19
C LYS A 73 3.80 -8.04 -1.92
N GLN A 74 3.51 -7.63 -0.69
CA GLN A 74 2.21 -7.07 -0.31
C GLN A 74 2.11 -5.58 -0.64
N TRP A 75 3.21 -4.83 -0.48
CA TRP A 75 3.30 -3.42 -0.86
C TRP A 75 3.25 -3.23 -2.38
N ASN A 76 3.91 -4.11 -3.14
CA ASN A 76 3.95 -4.05 -4.59
C ASN A 76 3.66 -5.42 -5.24
N PRO A 77 2.38 -5.85 -5.25
CA PRO A 77 1.98 -7.16 -5.77
C PRO A 77 2.25 -7.33 -7.27
N ASN A 78 2.46 -6.24 -8.01
CA ASN A 78 2.70 -6.27 -9.46
C ASN A 78 4.18 -6.55 -9.82
N GLN A 79 5.10 -6.65 -8.85
CA GLN A 79 6.53 -6.95 -9.08
C GLN A 79 6.84 -8.44 -9.19
N GLY A 80 5.81 -9.28 -9.34
CA GLY A 80 5.96 -10.74 -9.44
C GLY A 80 6.40 -11.28 -10.81
N HIS A 81 6.70 -10.44 -11.80
CA HIS A 81 7.11 -10.89 -13.14
C HIS A 81 8.41 -10.23 -13.62
N GLY A 82 9.52 -10.93 -13.44
CA GLY A 82 10.74 -10.74 -14.25
C GLY A 82 12.03 -10.63 -13.44
N PRO A 83 13.08 -11.41 -13.78
CA PRO A 83 14.29 -11.51 -12.98
C PRO A 83 15.16 -10.25 -13.14
N TYR A 84 15.79 -9.85 -12.04
CA TYR A 84 17.13 -9.26 -12.00
C TYR A 84 17.48 -8.29 -13.13
N LEU A 85 17.27 -7.00 -12.89
CA LEU A 85 18.09 -5.97 -13.52
C LEU A 85 18.67 -5.10 -12.40
N ASP A 86 19.83 -5.55 -11.92
CA ASP A 86 20.83 -4.69 -11.32
C ASP A 86 21.09 -3.51 -12.25
N PHE A 87 20.63 -2.33 -11.88
CA PHE A 87 21.13 -1.08 -12.46
C PHE A 87 22.39 -0.64 -11.74
N GLU A 88 23.43 -1.49 -11.65
CA GLU A 88 24.77 -0.98 -11.35
C GLU A 88 25.90 -1.89 -11.82
N THR A 89 26.09 -1.97 -13.14
CA THR A 89 27.45 -1.84 -13.71
C THR A 89 27.35 -1.09 -15.04
N PRO A 90 27.70 0.21 -15.10
CA PRO A 90 28.02 0.81 -16.38
C PRO A 90 29.42 0.30 -16.78
N SER A 91 29.46 -0.81 -17.51
CA SER A 91 30.59 -1.10 -18.39
C SER A 91 30.50 -0.18 -19.61
N VAL A 92 31.28 0.90 -19.61
CA VAL A 92 31.79 1.63 -20.79
C VAL A 92 32.96 2.50 -20.30
N HIS A 93 34.16 2.62 -20.87
CA HIS A 93 34.84 2.33 -22.15
C HIS A 93 36.33 2.07 -21.79
N LEU A 94 37.19 1.26 -22.44
CA LEU A 94 37.60 1.13 -23.85
C LEU A 94 38.33 -0.23 -23.99
#